data_AF-A0AAN4DF76-F1
#
_entry.id   AF-A0AAN4DF76-F1
#
_cell.length_a   1.000
_cell.length_b   1.000
_cell.length_c   1.000
_cell.angle_alpha   90.00
_cell.angle_beta   90.00
_cell.angle_gamma   90.00
#
_symmetry.space_group_name_H-M   'P 1'
#
loop_
_entity.id
_entity.type
_entity.pdbx_description
1 polymer ?
#
loop_
_entity_poly.entity_id
_entity_poly.type
_entity_poly.pdbx_seq_one_letter_code
_entity_poly.pdbx_strand_id
1 'polypeptide(L)'
;SRYIEHPASGITPNRAAQCLRGAERGDLIAQSDLAADIEEKDTHLFAELGKRRLAIQGVPWSIEPPPNASANEKKDAEMLDEYLHSADWFDAMLFDATDAILKGYSCMEIEHGMLGKMHIIRAIRWRDSGHFCLNPDDLSELRLRDGSHAGVAFQP
;
A
#
# COMPACT_ATOMS: atom_id res chain seq x y z
N SER A 1 -13.48 13.56 0.01
CA SER A 1 -13.34 12.63 -1.13
C SER A 1 -12.57 13.34 -2.23
N ARG A 2 -11.44 12.80 -2.67
CA ARG A 2 -10.77 13.26 -3.89
C ARG A 2 -11.65 12.85 -5.07
N TYR A 3 -11.97 13.78 -5.97
CA TYR A 3 -12.40 13.38 -7.30
C TYR A 3 -11.15 12.88 -8.00
N ILE A 4 -11.08 11.58 -8.26
CA ILE A 4 -10.14 11.08 -9.25
C ILE A 4 -10.61 11.73 -10.56
N GLU A 5 -9.93 12.78 -10.99
CA GLU A 5 -10.15 13.35 -12.31
C GLU A 5 -9.74 12.24 -13.29
N HIS A 6 -10.74 11.45 -13.69
CA HIS A 6 -10.72 10.68 -14.91
C HIS A 6 -11.38 11.56 -15.98
N PRO A 7 -10.70 12.61 -16.52
CA PRO A 7 -11.19 13.17 -17.75
C PRO A 7 -11.15 12.01 -18.75
N ALA A 8 -12.27 11.72 -19.40
CA ALA A 8 -12.38 10.67 -20.42
C ALA A 8 -11.37 10.81 -21.60
N SER A 9 -10.52 11.83 -21.58
CA SER A 9 -9.24 11.90 -22.27
C SER A 9 -8.29 10.83 -21.73
N GLY A 10 -8.28 9.65 -22.34
CA GLY A 10 -7.29 8.62 -22.04
C GLY A 10 -5.84 9.15 -22.02
N ILE A 11 -4.94 8.35 -21.46
CA ILE A 11 -3.52 8.68 -21.38
C ILE A 11 -2.95 9.02 -22.76
N THR A 12 -2.44 10.24 -22.92
CA THR A 12 -1.70 10.65 -24.12
C THR A 12 -0.19 10.52 -23.87
N PRO A 13 0.65 10.32 -24.91
CA PRO A 13 2.10 10.28 -24.72
C PRO A 13 2.66 11.50 -23.98
N ASN A 14 2.10 12.69 -24.23
CA ASN A 14 2.50 13.92 -23.54
C ASN A 14 2.11 13.91 -22.05
N ARG A 15 0.89 13.46 -21.71
CA ARG A 15 0.44 13.33 -20.30
C ARG A 15 1.28 12.30 -19.57
N ALA A 16 1.52 11.13 -20.18
CA ALA A 16 2.39 10.10 -19.62
C ALA A 16 3.79 10.64 -19.30
N ALA A 17 4.41 11.35 -20.26
CA ALA A 17 5.73 11.94 -20.08
C ALA A 17 5.74 13.04 -18.99
N GLN A 18 4.66 13.80 -18.84
CA GLN A 18 4.52 14.78 -17.75
C GLN A 18 4.42 14.10 -16.39
N CYS A 19 3.60 13.05 -16.27
CA CYS A 19 3.45 12.30 -15.03
C CYS A 19 4.76 11.62 -14.62
N LEU A 20 5.48 10.99 -15.55
CA LEU A 20 6.79 10.38 -15.29
C LEU A 20 7.80 11.41 -14.77
N ARG A 21 7.91 12.57 -15.41
CA ARG A 21 8.77 13.67 -14.92
C ARG A 21 8.34 14.22 -13.56
N GLY A 22 7.05 14.17 -13.24
CA GLY A 22 6.54 14.52 -11.92
C GLY A 22 7.00 13.49 -10.87
N ALA A 23 6.79 12.20 -11.16
CA ALA A 23 7.20 11.09 -10.31
C ALA A 23 8.70 11.10 -10.01
N GLU A 24 9.55 11.38 -11.02
CA GLU A 24 11.00 11.57 -10.85
C GLU A 24 11.37 12.68 -9.85
N ARG A 25 10.47 13.64 -9.59
CA ARG A 25 10.64 14.72 -8.62
C ARG A 25 9.88 14.50 -7.32
N GLY A 26 9.39 13.28 -7.07
CA GLY A 26 8.68 12.93 -5.83
C GLY A 26 7.18 13.23 -5.85
N ASP A 27 6.59 13.50 -7.02
CA ASP A 27 5.13 13.64 -7.14
C ASP A 27 4.45 12.28 -7.13
N LEU A 28 4.12 11.81 -5.92
CA LEU A 28 3.42 10.55 -5.68
C LEU A 28 2.05 10.50 -6.38
N ILE A 29 1.37 11.65 -6.50
CA ILE A 29 0.07 11.73 -7.17
C ILE A 29 0.24 11.46 -8.66
N ALA A 30 1.20 12.13 -9.30
CA ALA A 30 1.48 11.91 -10.70
C ALA A 30 1.82 10.44 -11.00
N GLN A 31 2.56 9.79 -10.11
CA GLN A 31 2.90 8.36 -10.23
C GLN A 31 1.69 7.44 -10.06
N SER A 32 0.87 7.66 -9.03
CA SER A 32 -0.31 6.83 -8.75
C SER A 32 -1.42 7.00 -9.79
N ASP A 33 -1.67 8.23 -10.23
CA ASP A 33 -2.66 8.53 -11.27
C ASP A 33 -2.23 7.94 -12.62
N LEU A 34 -0.94 8.03 -12.96
CA LEU A 34 -0.38 7.40 -14.17
C LEU A 34 -0.57 5.87 -14.13
N ALA A 35 -0.25 5.24 -13.01
CA ALA A 35 -0.42 3.80 -12.84
C ALA A 35 -1.89 3.39 -13.03
N ALA A 36 -2.83 4.10 -12.40
CA ALA A 36 -4.26 3.84 -12.54
C ALA A 36 -4.74 4.00 -13.99
N ASP A 37 -4.32 5.08 -14.67
CA ASP A 37 -4.66 5.33 -16.07
C ASP A 37 -4.11 4.21 -16.98
N ILE A 38 -2.89 3.69 -16.74
CA ILE A 38 -2.33 2.61 -17.54
C ILE A 38 -3.08 1.28 -17.27
N GLU A 39 -3.33 0.94 -16.01
CA GLU A 39 -4.04 -0.29 -15.62
C GLU A 39 -5.47 -0.32 -16.17
N GLU A 40 -6.18 0.82 -16.23
CA GLU A 40 -7.54 0.90 -16.78
C GLU A 40 -7.56 0.77 -18.32
N LYS A 41 -6.54 1.27 -19.02
CA LYS A 41 -6.55 1.37 -20.49
C LYS A 41 -5.83 0.22 -21.19
N ASP A 42 -4.86 -0.43 -20.56
CA ASP A 42 -4.13 -1.56 -21.15
C ASP A 42 -4.66 -2.90 -20.61
N THR A 43 -5.53 -3.53 -21.39
CA THR A 43 -6.11 -4.84 -21.02
C THR A 43 -5.08 -5.96 -20.88
N HIS A 44 -3.94 -5.89 -21.58
CA HIS A 44 -2.88 -6.87 -21.43
C HIS A 44 -2.15 -6.65 -20.12
N LEU A 45 -1.76 -5.41 -19.83
CA LEU A 45 -1.16 -5.06 -18.55
C LEU A 45 -2.07 -5.43 -17.38
N PHE A 46 -3.36 -5.11 -17.46
CA PHE A 46 -4.35 -5.49 -16.45
C PHE A 46 -4.33 -7.01 -16.18
N ALA A 47 -4.32 -7.83 -17.24
CA ALA A 47 -4.24 -9.29 -17.11
C ALA A 47 -2.91 -9.75 -16.50
N GLU A 48 -1.78 -9.14 -16.88
CA GLU A 48 -0.46 -9.46 -16.32
C GLU A 48 -0.35 -9.07 -14.83
N LEU A 49 -0.87 -7.90 -14.45
CA LEU A 49 -0.94 -7.46 -13.06
C LEU A 49 -1.82 -8.39 -12.25
N GLY A 50 -3.03 -8.72 -12.74
CA GLY A 50 -3.92 -9.67 -12.09
C GLY A 50 -3.24 -11.01 -11.79
N LYS A 51 -2.49 -11.57 -12.76
CA LYS A 51 -1.72 -12.81 -12.53
C LYS A 51 -0.66 -12.66 -11.44
N ARG A 52 0.05 -11.53 -11.39
CA ARG A 52 1.06 -11.29 -10.34
C ARG A 52 0.44 -11.13 -8.96
N ARG A 53 -0.67 -10.39 -8.86
CA ARG A 53 -1.41 -10.21 -7.60
C ARG A 53 -1.91 -11.54 -7.07
N LEU A 54 -2.55 -12.34 -7.92
CA LEU A 54 -3.04 -13.68 -7.57
C LEU A 54 -1.90 -14.66 -7.24
N ALA A 55 -0.75 -14.56 -7.92
CA ALA A 55 0.40 -15.39 -7.60
C ALA A 55 0.94 -15.13 -6.19
N ILE A 56 0.93 -13.87 -5.73
CA ILE A 56 1.31 -13.52 -4.35
C ILE A 56 0.29 -14.05 -3.35
N GLN A 57 -1.01 -13.89 -3.61
CA GLN A 57 -2.06 -14.43 -2.74
C GLN A 57 -2.04 -15.96 -2.63
N GLY A 58 -1.57 -16.65 -3.68
CA GLY A 58 -1.46 -18.10 -3.69
C GLY A 58 -0.27 -18.67 -2.92
N VAL A 59 0.63 -17.83 -2.37
CA VAL A 59 1.81 -18.29 -1.63
C VAL A 59 1.37 -18.74 -0.22
N PRO A 60 1.54 -20.03 0.14
CA PRO A 60 1.33 -20.45 1.51
C PRO A 60 2.39 -19.80 2.40
N TRP A 61 1.96 -19.31 3.56
CA TRP A 61 2.80 -18.63 4.53
C TRP A 61 2.57 -19.20 5.93
N SER A 62 3.54 -19.00 6.81
CA SER A 62 3.47 -19.33 8.24
C SER A 62 4.34 -18.35 9.03
N ILE A 63 4.03 -18.17 10.31
CA ILE A 63 4.91 -17.47 11.26
C ILE A 63 5.83 -18.47 11.93
N GLU A 64 7.11 -18.42 11.57
CA GLU A 64 8.12 -19.30 12.14
C GLU A 64 8.84 -18.63 13.33
N PRO A 65 9.04 -19.35 14.45
CA PRO A 65 9.83 -18.83 15.55
C PRO A 65 11.31 -18.68 15.14
N PRO A 66 12.09 -17.81 15.83
CA PRO A 66 13.51 -17.68 15.55
C PRO A 66 14.29 -18.98 15.83
N PRO A 67 15.46 -19.20 15.20
CA PRO A 67 16.32 -20.32 15.54
C PRO A 67 16.66 -20.37 17.04
N ASN A 68 16.61 -21.55 17.64
CA ASN A 68 16.81 -21.77 19.09
C ASN A 68 15.81 -21.02 20.00
N ALA A 69 14.58 -20.80 19.52
CA ALA A 69 13.52 -20.15 20.28
C ALA A 69 13.27 -20.79 21.65
N SER A 70 13.11 -19.92 22.65
CA SER A 70 12.56 -20.22 23.95
C SER A 70 11.13 -20.76 23.85
N ALA A 71 10.63 -21.35 24.94
CA ALA A 71 9.25 -21.80 25.00
C ALA A 71 8.23 -20.66 24.79
N ASN A 72 8.57 -19.44 25.22
CA ASN A 72 7.71 -18.28 25.04
C ASN A 72 7.66 -17.84 23.57
N GLU A 73 8.81 -17.74 22.90
CA GLU A 73 8.87 -17.34 21.48
C GLU A 73 8.14 -18.32 20.57
N LYS A 74 8.19 -19.63 20.86
CA LYS A 74 7.40 -20.64 20.12
C LYS A 74 5.91 -20.41 20.29
N LYS A 75 5.48 -20.16 21.54
CA LYS A 75 4.08 -19.89 21.86
C LYS A 75 3.60 -18.58 21.21
N ASP A 76 4.44 -17.57 21.17
CA ASP A 76 4.12 -16.29 20.53
C ASP A 76 4.00 -16.44 19.01
N ALA A 77 4.88 -17.20 18.36
CA ALA A 77 4.79 -17.51 16.93
C ALA A 77 3.50 -18.28 16.59
N GLU A 78 3.18 -19.34 17.34
CA GLU A 78 1.94 -20.11 17.19
C GLU A 78 0.70 -19.21 17.36
N MET A 79 0.70 -18.35 18.38
CA MET A 79 -0.41 -17.42 18.63
C MET A 79 -0.57 -16.39 17.52
N LEU A 80 0.52 -15.83 16.99
CA LEU A 80 0.48 -14.89 15.87
C LEU A 80 0.03 -15.55 14.57
N ASP A 81 0.46 -16.80 14.33
CA ASP A 81 0.04 -17.58 13.17
C ASP A 81 -1.47 -17.83 13.19
N GLU A 82 -2.01 -18.33 14.30
CA GLU A 82 -3.46 -18.51 14.49
C GLU A 82 -4.23 -17.19 14.39
N TYR A 83 -3.67 -16.11 14.96
CA TYR A 83 -4.27 -14.79 14.93
C TYR A 83 -4.41 -14.26 13.49
N LEU A 84 -3.34 -14.32 12.70
CA LEU A 84 -3.34 -13.79 11.34
C LEU A 84 -4.15 -14.67 10.38
N HIS A 85 -4.15 -16.00 10.56
CA HIS A 85 -5.01 -16.90 9.77
C HIS A 85 -6.51 -16.75 10.08
N SER A 86 -6.87 -16.28 11.28
CA SER A 86 -8.26 -16.00 11.67
C SER A 86 -8.70 -14.56 11.38
N ALA A 87 -7.77 -13.69 10.98
CA ALA A 87 -8.04 -12.30 10.66
C ALA A 87 -8.68 -12.15 9.28
N ASP A 88 -9.95 -11.74 9.25
CA ASP A 88 -10.72 -11.45 8.03
C ASP A 88 -10.10 -10.36 7.14
N TRP A 89 -9.32 -9.46 7.74
CA TRP A 89 -8.66 -8.34 7.06
C TRP A 89 -7.32 -8.73 6.40
N PHE A 90 -6.70 -9.85 6.76
CA PHE A 90 -5.30 -10.12 6.39
C PHE A 90 -5.12 -10.39 4.89
N ASP A 91 -5.95 -11.26 4.31
CA ASP A 91 -5.88 -11.57 2.87
C ASP A 91 -6.22 -10.35 1.99
N ALA A 92 -7.16 -9.51 2.45
CA ALA A 92 -7.50 -8.27 1.77
C ALA A 92 -6.33 -7.26 1.84
N MET A 93 -5.69 -7.12 3.01
CA MET A 93 -4.49 -6.30 3.18
C MET A 93 -3.35 -6.79 2.27
N LEU A 94 -3.11 -8.10 2.19
CA LEU A 94 -2.08 -8.66 1.30
C LEU A 94 -2.37 -8.31 -0.16
N PHE A 95 -3.64 -8.39 -0.58
CA PHE A 95 -4.04 -7.95 -1.91
C PHE A 95 -3.78 -6.45 -2.12
N ASP A 96 -4.17 -5.61 -1.18
CA ASP A 96 -3.99 -4.16 -1.26
C ASP A 96 -2.51 -3.75 -1.27
N ALA A 97 -1.63 -4.50 -0.59
CA ALA A 97 -0.19 -4.30 -0.65
C ALA A 97 0.37 -4.50 -2.07
N THR A 98 -0.26 -5.35 -2.88
CA THR A 98 0.14 -5.58 -4.28
C THR A 98 -0.09 -4.38 -5.20
N ASP A 99 -0.80 -3.34 -4.75
CA ASP A 99 -0.92 -2.06 -5.46
C ASP A 99 0.46 -1.42 -5.76
N ALA A 100 1.45 -1.75 -4.93
CA ALA A 100 2.84 -1.37 -5.13
C ALA A 100 3.50 -1.97 -6.38
N ILE A 101 2.96 -3.03 -6.99
CA ILE A 101 3.57 -3.68 -8.16
C ILE A 101 3.66 -2.71 -9.35
N LEU A 102 2.62 -1.91 -9.57
CA LEU A 102 2.60 -0.92 -10.65
C LEU A 102 3.01 0.46 -10.15
N LYS A 103 2.51 0.87 -8.96
CA LYS A 103 2.74 2.21 -8.42
C LYS A 103 4.13 2.40 -7.83
N GLY A 104 4.83 1.32 -7.46
CA GLY A 104 6.09 1.36 -6.71
C GLY A 104 5.91 1.51 -5.20
N TYR A 105 4.68 1.77 -4.72
CA TYR A 105 4.32 1.86 -3.31
C TYR A 105 2.83 1.58 -3.11
N SER A 106 2.44 1.23 -1.88
CA SER A 106 1.04 1.11 -1.45
C SER A 106 0.90 1.80 -0.09
N CYS A 107 -0.11 2.65 0.07
CA CYS A 107 -0.36 3.37 1.31
C CYS A 107 -1.33 2.56 2.17
N MET A 108 -0.89 2.16 3.37
CA MET A 108 -1.68 1.36 4.28
C MET A 108 -1.63 1.95 5.69
N GLU A 109 -2.78 2.01 6.36
CA GLU A 109 -2.92 2.50 7.73
C GLU A 109 -3.19 1.33 8.68
N ILE A 110 -2.44 1.28 9.79
CA ILE A 110 -2.61 0.25 10.82
C ILE A 110 -3.65 0.72 11.83
N GLU A 111 -4.71 -0.06 11.99
CA GLU A 111 -5.72 0.15 13.02
C GLU A 111 -5.41 -0.72 14.24
N HIS A 112 -5.00 -0.08 15.31
CA HIS A 112 -4.72 -0.74 16.58
C HIS A 112 -6.00 -0.98 17.40
N GLY A 113 -5.96 -1.96 18.29
CA GLY A 113 -6.98 -2.13 19.30
C GLY A 113 -6.65 -3.20 20.32
N MET A 114 -7.68 -3.61 21.08
CA MET A 114 -7.51 -4.54 22.20
C MET A 114 -8.31 -5.83 21.99
N LEU A 115 -7.70 -6.97 22.35
CA LEU A 115 -8.35 -8.26 22.54
C LEU A 115 -8.11 -8.71 23.99
N GLY A 116 -9.11 -8.53 24.84
CA GLY A 116 -8.92 -8.66 26.29
C GLY A 116 -7.89 -7.65 26.82
N LYS A 117 -6.76 -8.14 27.33
CA LYS A 117 -5.62 -7.31 27.79
C LYS A 117 -4.51 -7.16 26.74
N MET A 118 -4.62 -7.83 25.60
CA MET A 118 -3.60 -7.84 24.56
C MET A 118 -3.85 -6.70 23.57
N HIS A 119 -2.79 -5.97 23.22
CA HIS A 119 -2.81 -5.00 22.13
C HIS A 119 -2.60 -5.71 20.81
N ILE A 120 -3.46 -5.46 19.83
CA ILE A 120 -3.49 -6.17 18.55
C ILE A 120 -3.67 -5.20 17.38
N ILE A 121 -3.34 -5.66 16.18
CA ILE A 121 -3.68 -4.99 14.92
C ILE A 121 -5.05 -5.46 14.47
N ARG A 122 -6.09 -4.63 14.60
CA ARG A 122 -7.47 -5.00 14.24
C ARG A 122 -7.73 -4.98 12.74
N ALA A 123 -7.00 -4.15 12.01
CA ALA A 123 -7.04 -4.09 10.57
C ALA A 123 -5.80 -3.34 10.05
N ILE A 124 -5.49 -3.55 8.79
CA ILE A 124 -4.60 -2.68 8.03
C ILE A 124 -5.39 -2.28 6.79
N ARG A 125 -5.63 -0.98 6.61
CA ARG A 125 -6.49 -0.47 5.54
C ARG A 125 -5.69 0.21 4.46
N TRP A 126 -5.94 -0.14 3.21
CA TRP A 126 -5.49 0.66 2.09
C TRP A 126 -6.03 2.09 2.15
N ARG A 127 -5.18 3.04 1.78
CA ARG A 127 -5.50 4.47 1.68
C ARG A 127 -5.12 4.96 0.29
N ASP A 128 -5.95 5.84 -0.26
CA ASP A 128 -5.67 6.51 -1.53
C ASP A 128 -4.35 7.30 -1.42
N SER A 129 -3.43 7.05 -2.37
CA SER A 129 -2.13 7.70 -2.45
C SER A 129 -2.21 9.22 -2.47
N GLY A 130 -3.31 9.79 -2.97
CA GLY A 130 -3.55 11.23 -2.99
C GLY A 130 -3.75 11.89 -1.63
N HIS A 131 -3.86 11.10 -0.56
CA HIS A 131 -3.80 11.61 0.83
C HIS A 131 -2.39 11.90 1.31
N PHE A 132 -1.36 11.49 0.57
CA PHE A 132 0.03 11.58 0.99
C PHE A 132 0.86 12.42 0.02
N CYS A 133 1.97 12.94 0.52
CA CYS A 133 3.00 13.61 -0.26
C CYS A 133 4.37 13.38 0.39
N LEU A 134 5.44 13.51 -0.39
CA LEU A 134 6.79 13.59 0.17
C LEU A 134 7.08 15.02 0.62
N ASN A 135 7.89 15.18 1.65
CA ASN A 135 8.47 16.48 1.99
C ASN A 135 9.41 16.92 0.85
N PRO A 136 9.20 18.08 0.19
CA PRO A 136 10.08 18.54 -0.89
C PRO A 136 11.52 18.80 -0.46
N ASP A 137 11.74 19.08 0.83
CA ASP A 137 13.08 19.31 1.39
C ASP A 137 13.78 18.01 1.83
N ASP A 138 13.02 16.92 2.01
CA ASP A 138 13.52 15.57 2.30
C ASP A 138 12.57 14.51 1.72
N LEU A 139 12.91 14.01 0.53
CA LEU A 139 12.09 13.01 -0.17
C LEU A 139 12.02 11.65 0.54
N SER A 140 12.72 11.46 1.67
CA SER A 140 12.64 10.28 2.52
C SER A 140 11.47 10.36 3.51
N GLU A 141 10.86 11.53 3.67
CA GLU A 141 9.80 11.79 4.65
C GLU A 141 8.42 11.80 3.98
N LEU A 142 7.61 10.78 4.30
CA LEU A 142 6.19 10.73 3.90
C LEU A 142 5.34 11.57 4.86
N ARG A 143 4.40 12.33 4.30
CA ARG A 143 3.52 13.25 5.04
C ARG A 143 2.09 13.19 4.54
N LEU A 144 1.16 13.70 5.36
CA LEU A 144 -0.22 13.95 4.98
C LEU A 144 -0.32 15.20 4.10
N ARG A 145 -1.05 15.07 3.00
CA ARG A 145 -1.27 16.17 2.07
C ARG A 145 -2.41 17.05 2.56
N ASP A 146 -2.11 18.31 2.88
CA ASP A 146 -3.07 19.34 3.27
C ASP A 146 -3.12 20.52 2.29
N GLY A 147 -2.28 20.51 1.25
CA GLY A 147 -2.14 21.58 0.26
C GLY A 147 -1.03 22.60 0.59
N SER A 148 -0.36 22.47 1.73
CA SER A 148 0.87 23.22 2.02
C SER A 148 2.05 22.72 1.18
N HIS A 149 3.14 23.49 1.13
CA HIS A 149 4.34 23.12 0.38
C HIS A 149 4.89 21.75 0.79
N ALA A 150 4.99 21.53 2.10
CA ALA A 150 5.65 20.35 2.65
C ALA A 150 4.69 19.31 3.23
N GLY A 151 3.37 19.52 3.16
CA GLY A 151 2.40 18.69 3.87
C GLY A 151 2.55 18.75 5.39
N VAL A 152 1.83 17.88 6.08
CA VAL A 152 1.80 17.77 7.55
C VAL A 152 2.38 16.42 7.97
N ALA A 153 3.29 16.42 8.94
CA ALA A 153 3.82 15.19 9.52
C ALA A 153 2.72 14.32 10.15
N PHE A 154 2.91 13.01 10.14
CA PHE A 154 2.04 12.10 10.88
C PHE A 154 2.07 12.43 12.37
N GLN A 155 0.93 12.28 13.04
CA GLN A 155 0.90 12.35 14.49
C GLN A 155 1.62 11.11 15.05
N PRO A 156 2.50 11.27 16.06
CA PRO A 156 3.22 10.15 16.67
C PRO A 156 2.31 9.18 17.42
#